data_AF-V2YF81-F1
#
_entry.id   AF-V2YF81-F1
#
_cell.length_a   1.000
_cell.length_b   1.000
_cell.length_c   1.000
_cell.angle_alpha   90.00
_cell.angle_beta   90.00
_cell.angle_gamma   90.00
#
_symmetry.space_group_name_H-M   'P 1'
#
loop_
_entity.id
_entity.type
_entity.pdbx_description
1 polymer ?
#
loop_
_entity_poly.entity_id
_entity_poly.type
_entity_poly.pdbx_seq_one_letter_code
_entity_poly.pdbx_strand_id
1 'polypeptide(L)'
;MGEKRRVNLSLNLSTPHHREAWGIIRAIPAGQRTDALCRMICKGHRRDRLLEEIRAVVREELRDVEFISAQEKTEQPQAGDVDESVLGFLLALQNDGGDE
;
A
#
# COMPACT_ATOMS: atom_id res chain seq x y z
N MET A 1 15.75 -44.73 -11.49
CA MET A 1 16.14 -44.04 -10.23
C MET A 1 16.45 -42.59 -10.58
N GLY A 2 15.80 -41.61 -9.95
CA GLY A 2 16.06 -40.19 -10.22
C GLY A 2 17.41 -39.72 -9.70
N GLU A 3 18.04 -38.76 -10.38
CA GLU A 3 19.30 -38.13 -9.97
C GLU A 3 19.12 -37.44 -8.61
N LYS A 4 20.02 -37.72 -7.66
CA LYS A 4 20.01 -37.12 -6.31
C LYS A 4 21.27 -36.29 -6.12
N ARG A 5 21.11 -34.98 -5.92
CA ARG A 5 22.20 -34.07 -5.55
C ARG A 5 22.09 -33.71 -4.07
N ARG A 6 23.21 -33.76 -3.35
CA ARG A 6 23.28 -33.35 -1.94
C ARG A 6 23.69 -31.89 -1.85
N VAL A 7 23.05 -31.16 -0.95
CA VAL A 7 23.38 -29.78 -0.59
C VAL A 7 23.75 -29.75 0.88
N ASN A 8 24.89 -29.15 1.21
CA ASN A 8 25.30 -28.93 2.60
C ASN A 8 24.77 -27.58 3.08
N LEU A 9 23.92 -27.58 4.09
CA LEU A 9 23.34 -26.39 4.71
C LEU A 9 23.59 -26.43 6.22
N SER A 10 24.18 -25.37 6.75
CA SER A 10 24.36 -25.17 8.19
C SER A 10 23.57 -23.95 8.65
N LEU A 11 22.78 -24.12 9.71
CA LEU A 11 21.99 -23.05 10.30
C LEU A 11 22.68 -22.54 11.56
N ASN A 12 23.19 -21.31 11.51
CA ASN A 12 23.70 -20.62 12.69
C ASN A 12 22.57 -20.22 13.65
N LEU A 13 22.42 -20.91 14.79
CA LEU A 13 21.36 -20.65 15.77
C LEU A 13 21.53 -19.35 16.57
N SER A 14 22.66 -18.67 16.45
CA SER A 14 22.84 -17.31 16.97
C SER A 14 22.09 -16.28 16.14
N THR A 15 21.85 -16.55 14.85
CA THR A 15 21.05 -15.68 13.97
C THR A 15 19.55 -15.94 14.19
N PRO A 16 18.74 -14.91 14.53
CA PRO A 16 17.32 -15.10 14.85
C PRO A 16 16.53 -15.83 13.76
N HIS A 17 16.69 -15.42 12.49
CA HIS A 17 15.98 -16.01 11.36
C HIS A 17 16.36 -17.48 11.12
N HIS A 18 17.63 -17.86 11.33
CA HIS A 18 18.06 -19.25 11.19
C HIS A 18 17.52 -20.12 12.33
N ARG A 19 17.42 -19.57 13.54
CA ARG A 19 16.81 -20.24 14.69
C ARG A 19 15.32 -20.49 14.46
N GLU A 20 14.61 -19.51 13.93
CA GLU A 20 13.21 -19.64 13.54
C GLU A 20 13.04 -20.71 12.45
N ALA A 21 13.83 -20.61 11.37
CA ALA A 21 13.82 -21.61 10.29
C ALA A 21 14.11 -23.02 10.83
N TRP A 22 15.06 -23.15 11.75
CA TRP A 22 15.34 -24.41 12.43
C TRP A 22 14.14 -24.94 13.22
N GLY A 23 13.43 -24.06 13.94
CA GLY A 23 12.19 -24.40 14.64
C GLY A 23 11.14 -25.00 13.70
N ILE A 24 10.93 -24.36 12.55
CA ILE A 24 9.99 -24.83 11.53
C ILE A 24 10.42 -26.18 10.96
N ILE A 25 11.69 -26.33 10.57
CA ILE A 25 12.22 -27.58 9.99
C ILE A 25 12.14 -28.73 11.00
N ARG A 26 12.43 -28.47 12.27
CA ARG A 26 12.42 -29.49 13.33
C ARG A 26 11.01 -30.00 13.63
N ALA A 27 9.98 -29.17 13.45
CA ALA A 27 8.58 -29.58 13.62
C ALA A 27 8.11 -30.56 12.52
N ILE A 28 8.82 -30.65 11.40
CA ILE A 28 8.47 -31.53 10.29
C ILE A 28 8.93 -32.98 10.59
N PRO A 29 8.06 -33.99 10.37
CA PRO A 29 8.41 -35.40 10.56
C PRO A 29 9.68 -35.83 9.82
N ALA A 30 10.47 -36.70 10.47
CA ALA A 30 11.64 -37.30 9.83
C ALA A 30 11.22 -38.06 8.57
N GLY A 31 12.02 -37.94 7.50
CA GLY A 31 11.69 -38.51 6.17
C GLY A 31 10.93 -37.56 5.25
N GLN A 32 10.23 -36.54 5.78
CA GLN A 32 9.49 -35.56 4.96
C GLN A 32 10.19 -34.20 4.83
N ARG A 33 11.23 -33.94 5.65
CA ARG A 33 11.87 -32.62 5.77
C ARG A 33 12.39 -32.07 4.45
N THR A 34 13.11 -32.88 3.66
CA THR A 34 13.70 -32.43 2.38
C THR A 34 12.61 -32.00 1.41
N ASP A 35 11.59 -32.84 1.26
CA ASP A 35 10.48 -32.61 0.34
C ASP A 35 9.63 -31.40 0.75
N ALA A 36 9.33 -31.27 2.06
CA ALA A 36 8.66 -30.10 2.61
C ALA A 36 9.48 -28.81 2.41
N LEU A 37 10.79 -28.85 2.65
CA LEU A 37 11.69 -27.73 2.45
C LEU A 37 11.73 -27.30 0.97
N CYS A 38 11.85 -28.25 0.04
CA CYS A 38 11.79 -27.98 -1.40
C CYS A 38 10.47 -27.31 -1.79
N ARG A 39 9.33 -27.80 -1.30
CA ARG A 39 8.03 -27.16 -1.53
C ARG A 39 7.95 -25.74 -0.98
N MET A 40 8.46 -25.52 0.23
CA MET A 40 8.49 -24.19 0.85
C MET A 40 9.31 -23.20 0.04
N ILE A 41 10.51 -23.59 -0.43
CA ILE A 41 11.37 -22.75 -1.27
C ILE A 41 10.65 -22.40 -2.58
N CYS A 42 10.09 -23.39 -3.28
CA CYS A 42 9.36 -23.14 -4.53
C CYS A 42 8.10 -22.28 -4.33
N LYS A 43 7.40 -22.42 -3.19
CA LYS A 43 6.25 -21.58 -2.86
C LYS A 43 6.68 -20.14 -2.53
N GLY A 44 7.76 -19.97 -1.78
CA GLY A 44 8.34 -18.67 -1.45
C GLY A 44 8.70 -17.89 -2.72
N HIS A 45 9.50 -18.50 -3.60
CA HIS A 45 9.93 -17.86 -4.85
C HIS A 45 8.75 -17.46 -5.76
N ARG A 46 7.73 -18.33 -5.89
CA ARG A 46 6.51 -18.00 -6.66
C ARG A 46 5.74 -16.83 -6.05
N ARG A 47 5.65 -16.76 -4.72
CA ARG A 47 4.94 -15.68 -4.02
C ARG A 47 5.67 -14.35 -4.19
N ASP A 48 7.00 -14.35 -4.09
CA ASP A 48 7.79 -13.12 -4.23
C ASP A 48 7.70 -12.58 -5.67
N ARG A 49 7.77 -13.47 -6.67
CA ARG A 49 7.51 -13.12 -8.07
C ARG A 49 6.11 -12.55 -8.29
N LEU A 50 5.08 -13.19 -7.73
CA LEU A 50 3.71 -12.71 -7.83
C LEU A 50 3.55 -11.32 -7.20
N LEU A 51 4.20 -11.06 -6.06
CA LEU A 51 4.19 -9.74 -5.42
C LEU A 51 4.86 -8.67 -6.30
N GLU A 52 5.94 -9.01 -6.99
CA GLU A 52 6.57 -8.11 -7.95
C GLU A 52 5.66 -7.81 -9.15
N GLU A 53 5.04 -8.85 -9.73
CA GLU A 53 4.08 -8.70 -10.82
C GLU A 53 2.88 -7.84 -10.41
N ILE A 54 2.29 -8.08 -9.23
CA ILE A 54 1.20 -7.25 -8.70
C ILE A 54 1.64 -5.80 -8.52
N ARG A 55 2.83 -5.55 -7.95
CA ARG A 55 3.35 -4.18 -7.80
C ARG A 55 3.58 -3.51 -9.14
N ALA A 56 4.01 -4.25 -10.16
CA ALA A 56 4.19 -3.73 -11.51
C ALA A 56 2.85 -3.30 -12.11
N VAL A 57 1.85 -4.20 -12.08
CA VAL A 57 0.49 -3.92 -12.57
C VAL A 57 -0.11 -2.73 -11.83
N VAL A 58 -0.09 -2.71 -10.50
CA VAL A 58 -0.63 -1.58 -9.73
C VAL A 58 0.05 -0.27 -10.10
N ARG A 59 1.37 -0.24 -10.31
CA ARG A 59 2.06 0.99 -10.74
C ARG A 59 1.76 1.37 -12.18
N GLU A 60 1.50 0.42 -13.06
CA GLU A 60 1.11 0.67 -14.44
C GLU A 60 -0.29 1.28 -14.48
N GLU A 61 -1.26 0.64 -13.83
CA GLU A 61 -2.64 1.13 -13.76
C GLU A 61 -2.75 2.48 -13.04
N LEU A 62 -1.95 2.74 -11.99
CA LEU A 62 -1.98 4.01 -11.26
C LEU A 62 -1.20 5.14 -11.97
N ARG A 63 -0.44 4.90 -13.04
CA ARG A 63 0.25 5.98 -13.79
C ARG A 63 -0.72 6.92 -14.47
N ASP A 64 -1.83 6.39 -14.97
CA ASP A 64 -2.84 7.14 -15.71
C ASP A 64 -3.98 7.63 -14.81
N VAL A 65 -3.83 7.46 -13.49
CA VAL A 65 -4.78 7.95 -12.49
C VAL A 65 -4.32 9.30 -11.98
N GLU A 66 -5.06 10.35 -12.33
CA GLU A 66 -4.95 11.64 -11.66
C GLU A 66 -5.49 11.49 -10.23
N PHE A 67 -4.59 11.43 -9.25
CA PHE A 67 -4.96 11.49 -7.85
C PHE A 67 -5.42 12.91 -7.53
N ILE A 68 -6.73 13.16 -7.52
CA ILE A 68 -7.27 14.38 -6.95
C ILE A 68 -6.89 14.38 -5.47
N SER A 69 -5.87 15.16 -5.14
CA SER A 69 -5.46 15.33 -3.76
C SER A 69 -6.64 15.95 -3.01
N ALA A 70 -6.98 15.42 -1.83
CA ALA A 70 -8.07 15.96 -1.02
C ALA A 70 -7.89 17.44 -0.64
N GLN A 71 -6.71 18.02 -0.94
CA GLN A 71 -6.39 19.42 -0.75
C GLN A 71 -7.11 20.35 -1.75
N GLU A 72 -7.44 19.88 -2.96
CA GLU A 72 -8.18 20.69 -3.96
C GLU A 72 -9.67 20.86 -3.61
N LYS A 73 -10.23 20.03 -2.73
CA LYS A 73 -11.64 20.16 -2.30
C LYS A 73 -11.88 21.26 -1.27
N THR A 74 -10.82 21.97 -0.84
CA THR A 74 -10.94 23.10 0.10
C THR A 74 -11.05 24.45 -0.62
N GLU A 75 -10.89 24.48 -1.94
CA GLU A 75 -11.29 25.65 -2.73
C GLU A 75 -12.76 25.49 -3.13
N GLN A 76 -13.65 25.44 -2.13
CA GLN A 76 -14.92 26.13 -2.32
C GLN A 76 -14.56 27.56 -2.72
N PRO A 77 -15.10 28.14 -3.82
CA PRO A 77 -14.94 29.56 -4.05
C PRO A 77 -15.42 30.23 -2.77
N GLN A 78 -14.51 30.90 -2.05
CA GLN A 78 -14.87 31.65 -0.87
C GLN A 78 -16.04 32.53 -1.29
N ALA A 79 -17.20 32.33 -0.65
CA ALA A 79 -18.27 33.31 -0.69
C ALA A 79 -17.70 34.57 -0.02
N GLY A 80 -17.00 35.39 -0.80
CA GLY A 80 -16.05 36.34 -0.23
C GLY A 80 -15.42 37.31 -1.23
N ASP A 81 -15.98 37.42 -2.43
CA ASP A 81 -15.74 38.60 -3.29
C ASP A 81 -17.09 39.23 -3.63
N VAL A 82 -17.78 39.71 -2.59
CA VAL A 82 -18.92 40.61 -2.77
C VAL A 82 -18.31 42.00 -2.79
N ASP A 83 -18.25 42.60 -3.97
CA ASP A 83 -17.70 43.94 -4.17
C ASP A 83 -18.37 44.95 -3.22
N GLU A 84 -17.59 45.88 -2.69
CA GLU A 84 -18.03 46.84 -1.68
C GLU A 84 -19.17 47.74 -2.21
N SER A 85 -19.28 47.89 -3.54
CA SER A 85 -20.41 48.56 -4.20
C SER A 85 -21.74 47.81 -4.03
N VAL A 86 -21.72 46.47 -4.01
CA VAL A 86 -22.92 45.64 -3.82
C VAL A 86 -23.39 45.72 -2.37
N LEU A 87 -22.45 45.74 -1.42
CA LEU A 87 -22.76 45.96 0.00
C LEU A 87 -23.30 47.38 0.24
N GLY A 88 -22.73 48.40 -0.42
CA GLY A 88 -23.21 49.78 -0.36
C GLY A 88 -24.63 49.94 -0.93
N PHE A 89 -24.96 49.23 -2.01
CA PHE A 89 -26.30 49.22 -2.59
C PHE A 89 -27.33 48.58 -1.64
N LEU A 90 -27.00 47.44 -1.03
CA LEU A 90 -27.88 46.79 -0.05
C LEU A 90 -28.11 47.66 1.19
N LEU A 91 -27.07 48.36 1.65
CA LEU A 91 -27.17 49.30 2.77
C LEU A 91 -28.06 50.50 2.44
N ALA A 92 -27.97 51.03 1.22
CA ALA A 92 -28.83 52.12 0.76
C ALA A 92 -30.30 51.71 0.72
N LEU A 93 -30.61 50.51 0.18
CA LEU A 93 -31.97 49.96 0.20
C LEU A 93 -32.51 49.72 1.61
N GLN A 94 -31.65 49.34 2.56
CA GLN A 94 -32.04 49.13 3.94
C GLN A 94 -32.34 50.45 4.67
N ASN A 95 -31.64 51.53 4.34
CA ASN A 95 -31.86 52.85 4.93
C ASN A 95 -32.99 53.64 4.26
N ASP A 96 -33.24 53.44 2.96
CA ASP A 96 -34.35 54.10 2.24
C ASP A 96 -35.73 53.47 2.53
N GLY A 97 -35.77 52.33 3.24
CA GLY A 97 -37.01 51.68 3.67
C GLY A 97 -37.50 52.09 5.06
N GLY A 98 -36.93 53.14 5.66
CA GLY A 98 -37.09 53.50 7.07
C GLY A 98 -37.87 54.79 7.36
N ASP A 99 -38.59 55.36 6.39
CA ASP A 99 -39.45 56.53 6.61
C ASP A 99 -40.89 56.25 6.10
N GLU A 100 -41.69 55.57 6.94
CA GLU A 100 -43.13 55.81 7.11
C GLU A 100 -43.52 55.66 8.59
#